data_AF-A0AA41NDZ4-F1
#
_entry.id   AF-A0AA41NDZ4-F1
#
_cell.length_a   1.000
_cell.length_b   1.000
_cell.length_c   1.000
_cell.angle_alpha   90.00
_cell.angle_beta   90.00
_cell.angle_gamma   90.00
#
_symmetry.space_group_name_H-M   'P 1'
#
loop_
_entity.id
_entity.type
_entity.pdbx_description
1 polymer ?
#
loop_
_entity_poly.entity_id
_entity_poly.type
_entity_poly.pdbx_seq_one_letter_code
_entity_poly.pdbx_strand_id
1 'polypeptide(L)'
;MTITEWVQIAQIIERHYDQYHGFVVIHGTDTMAFAASVFSFLLENLQKPVILTGAQVPIHALWNDGRENLLGALLMAGQYVIPEVCLFFQNQLFRGNRATKVDTRRFAAFSSPNLPPLATVGVDITINRELVRKASSKGRLVVCSSMERDVGLLRLFPGIPASLVRAFLQPPLKGVVMETFGSGNGPTKPELLQELRAAAERGLVIVNCTHCLQGTVTADYASGMALAGAGIISGFDMTSEAALAKLSYVLGQPGLSLDDRKALLAQDLRGEMTLPPVSERGSSLQGSTLSHGVSWLLSLSIGQEAEAMWHALTPGLALAAAHSGDLGALQALERLGTGLSLEDPVGQTLLHMAAQRGHTGVVALLLQRGVDVNARDEDGLSPLLLAVRGRHRGVIGLLRAAGACLSPQELEDAGTELCRLASRADSEGLQVWCQAGADLGRPGYDGRSALHVAEAAGHLEVTALLQSLGPCFQETSHFQQVLPGVSPEAILLSKP
;
A
#
# COMPACT_ATOMS: atom_id res chain seq x y z
N MET A 1 6.20 22.44 -32.55
CA MET A 1 4.75 22.69 -32.65
C MET A 1 4.32 23.46 -31.42
N THR A 2 3.23 24.20 -31.50
CA THR A 2 2.65 25.01 -30.44
C THR A 2 1.20 24.60 -30.17
N ILE A 3 0.59 25.19 -29.14
CA ILE A 3 -0.83 25.02 -28.80
C ILE A 3 -1.72 25.29 -30.03
N THR A 4 -1.37 26.25 -30.88
CA THR A 4 -2.18 26.61 -32.06
C THR A 4 -2.30 25.44 -33.04
N GLU A 5 -1.18 24.79 -33.40
CA GLU A 5 -1.22 23.65 -34.32
C GLU A 5 -1.92 22.45 -33.68
N TRP A 6 -1.78 22.24 -32.38
CA TRP A 6 -2.48 21.17 -31.67
C TRP A 6 -4.00 21.39 -31.62
N VAL A 7 -4.47 22.62 -31.39
CA VAL A 7 -5.91 22.94 -31.47
C VAL A 7 -6.46 22.67 -32.87
N GLN A 8 -5.71 23.01 -33.93
CA GLN A 8 -6.12 22.72 -35.31
C GLN A 8 -6.28 21.21 -35.56
N ILE A 9 -5.37 20.38 -35.03
CA ILE A 9 -5.47 18.92 -35.13
C ILE A 9 -6.69 18.41 -34.35
N ALA A 10 -6.94 18.91 -33.15
CA ALA A 10 -8.13 18.54 -32.37
C ALA A 10 -9.44 18.89 -33.12
N GLN A 11 -9.49 20.03 -33.81
CA GLN A 11 -10.61 20.42 -34.66
C GLN A 11 -10.75 19.54 -35.92
N ILE A 12 -9.66 18.97 -36.45
CA ILE A 12 -9.74 17.94 -37.51
C ILE A 12 -10.44 16.69 -36.95
N ILE A 13 -10.02 16.22 -35.77
CA ILE A 13 -10.64 15.07 -35.11
C ILE A 13 -12.14 15.31 -34.88
N GLU A 14 -12.51 16.49 -34.38
CA GLU A 14 -13.92 16.87 -34.16
C GLU A 14 -14.75 16.81 -35.45
N ARG A 15 -14.25 17.42 -36.54
CA ARG A 15 -14.96 17.47 -37.82
C ARG A 15 -15.21 16.09 -38.42
N HIS A 16 -14.31 15.15 -38.15
CA HIS A 16 -14.40 13.78 -38.66
C HIS A 16 -14.88 12.78 -37.60
N TYR A 17 -15.32 13.26 -36.43
CA TYR A 17 -15.53 12.40 -35.28
C TYR A 17 -16.55 11.31 -35.53
N ASP A 18 -17.65 11.59 -36.23
CA ASP A 18 -18.71 10.63 -36.51
C ASP A 18 -18.41 9.68 -37.69
N GLN A 19 -17.41 10.00 -38.51
CA GLN A 19 -17.05 9.24 -39.72
C GLN A 19 -16.11 8.07 -39.42
N TYR A 20 -15.35 8.14 -38.34
CA TYR A 20 -14.32 7.15 -38.00
C TYR A 20 -14.53 6.58 -36.59
N HIS A 21 -14.05 5.35 -36.37
CA HIS A 21 -14.15 4.66 -35.08
C HIS A 21 -12.96 4.94 -34.15
N GLY A 22 -11.86 5.46 -34.69
CA GLY A 22 -10.63 5.80 -33.98
C GLY A 22 -9.73 6.68 -34.84
N PHE A 23 -8.73 7.30 -34.22
CA PHE A 23 -7.82 8.24 -34.87
C PHE A 23 -6.37 7.85 -34.57
N VAL A 24 -5.52 7.92 -35.59
CA VAL A 24 -4.06 7.82 -35.42
C VAL A 24 -3.45 9.15 -35.86
N VAL A 25 -2.61 9.74 -35.01
CA VAL A 25 -1.91 11.00 -35.29
C VAL A 25 -0.41 10.71 -35.38
N ILE A 26 0.13 10.78 -36.59
CA ILE A 26 1.57 10.68 -36.81
C ILE A 26 2.21 12.01 -36.38
N HIS A 27 3.16 11.97 -35.46
CA HIS A 27 3.76 13.15 -34.85
C HIS A 27 5.28 12.97 -34.67
N GLY A 28 6.03 14.07 -34.70
CA GLY A 28 7.46 14.06 -34.38
C GLY A 28 7.70 13.74 -32.90
N THR A 29 8.72 12.93 -32.59
CA THR A 29 8.90 12.41 -31.22
C THR A 29 9.29 13.50 -30.20
N ASP A 30 9.98 14.56 -30.62
CA ASP A 30 10.55 15.58 -29.72
C ASP A 30 9.53 16.30 -28.83
N THR A 31 8.30 16.47 -29.32
CA THR A 31 7.23 17.15 -28.56
C THR A 31 5.96 16.31 -28.47
N MET A 32 6.05 15.00 -28.75
CA MET A 32 4.89 14.11 -28.77
C MET A 32 4.22 13.98 -27.39
N ALA A 33 5.00 13.94 -26.31
CA ALA A 33 4.48 13.90 -24.94
C ALA A 33 3.66 15.17 -24.60
N PHE A 34 4.14 16.34 -25.00
CA PHE A 34 3.39 17.60 -24.89
C PHE A 34 2.12 17.58 -25.73
N ALA A 35 2.20 17.11 -26.98
CA ALA A 35 1.03 17.01 -27.87
C ALA A 35 -0.04 16.07 -27.30
N ALA A 36 0.37 14.88 -26.84
CA ALA A 36 -0.52 13.89 -26.24
C ALA A 36 -1.18 14.43 -24.96
N SER A 37 -0.41 15.15 -24.14
CA SER A 37 -0.92 15.83 -22.95
C SER A 37 -1.95 16.89 -23.32
N VAL A 38 -1.66 17.77 -24.28
CA VAL A 38 -2.58 18.82 -24.75
C VAL A 38 -3.86 18.21 -25.33
N PHE A 39 -3.77 17.21 -26.20
CA PHE A 39 -4.95 16.54 -26.75
C PHE A 39 -5.83 15.91 -25.66
N SER A 40 -5.23 15.37 -24.60
CA SER A 40 -5.98 14.78 -23.48
C SER A 40 -6.92 15.79 -22.81
N PHE A 41 -6.51 17.06 -22.73
CA PHE A 41 -7.35 18.14 -22.19
C PHE A 41 -8.27 18.76 -23.23
N LEU A 42 -7.82 18.91 -24.48
CA LEU A 42 -8.61 19.48 -25.58
C LEU A 42 -9.85 18.64 -25.92
N LEU A 43 -9.71 17.31 -25.93
CA LEU A 43 -10.75 16.38 -26.38
C LEU A 43 -11.63 15.92 -25.21
N GLU A 44 -12.51 16.80 -24.73
CA GLU A 44 -13.40 16.48 -23.62
C GLU A 44 -14.48 15.48 -24.00
N ASN A 45 -14.81 14.55 -23.09
CA ASN A 45 -15.77 13.47 -23.33
C ASN A 45 -15.38 12.61 -24.55
N LEU A 46 -14.08 12.38 -24.75
CA LEU A 46 -13.60 11.44 -25.75
C LEU A 46 -14.19 10.04 -25.50
N GLN A 47 -14.61 9.38 -26.58
CA GLN A 47 -15.25 8.06 -26.59
C GLN A 47 -14.54 7.08 -27.53
N LYS A 48 -13.57 7.58 -28.32
CA LYS A 48 -12.86 6.86 -29.37
C LYS A 48 -11.36 6.96 -29.13
N PRO A 49 -10.56 5.95 -29.48
CA PRO A 49 -9.11 6.01 -29.33
C PRO A 49 -8.53 7.10 -30.22
N VAL A 50 -7.63 7.91 -29.64
CA VAL A 50 -6.79 8.86 -30.37
C VAL A 50 -5.34 8.51 -30.04
N ILE A 51 -4.67 7.83 -30.96
CA ILE A 51 -3.33 7.26 -30.73
C ILE A 51 -2.29 8.10 -31.45
N LEU A 52 -1.43 8.76 -30.70
CA LEU A 52 -0.23 9.38 -31.24
C LEU A 52 0.84 8.31 -31.44
N THR A 53 1.56 8.41 -32.56
CA THR A 53 2.72 7.57 -32.82
C THR A 53 3.72 8.30 -33.71
N GLY A 54 4.90 7.71 -33.88
CA GLY A 54 5.97 8.24 -34.71
C GLY A 54 7.11 7.24 -34.84
N ALA A 55 8.29 7.74 -35.18
CA ALA A 55 9.47 6.90 -35.35
C ALA A 55 10.75 7.69 -35.00
N GLN A 56 11.79 6.97 -34.58
CA GLN A 56 13.15 7.51 -34.53
C GLN A 56 13.79 7.52 -35.93
N VAL A 57 13.43 6.54 -36.76
CA VAL A 57 13.94 6.42 -38.13
C VAL A 57 12.80 6.54 -39.14
N PRO A 58 12.95 7.33 -40.23
CA PRO A 58 11.91 7.48 -41.25
C PRO A 58 11.44 6.14 -41.82
N ILE A 59 10.13 6.04 -42.11
CA ILE A 59 9.49 4.78 -42.53
C ILE A 59 10.04 4.21 -43.85
N HIS A 60 10.62 5.05 -44.71
CA HIS A 60 11.23 4.63 -45.97
C HIS A 60 12.61 3.99 -45.82
N ALA A 61 13.25 4.10 -44.65
CA ALA A 61 14.53 3.45 -44.40
C ALA A 61 14.34 1.93 -44.28
N LEU A 62 15.34 1.15 -44.68
CA LEU A 62 15.25 -0.32 -44.61
C LEU A 62 15.06 -0.79 -43.15
N TRP A 63 15.86 -0.27 -42.22
CA TRP A 63 15.75 -0.59 -40.81
C TRP A 63 15.14 0.59 -40.05
N ASN A 64 13.86 0.47 -39.67
CA ASN A 64 13.18 1.50 -38.90
C ASN A 64 12.14 0.92 -37.95
N ASP A 65 11.77 1.71 -36.96
CA ASP A 65 10.71 1.48 -35.99
C ASP A 65 9.35 2.00 -36.45
N GLY A 66 9.31 2.87 -37.47
CA GLY A 66 8.08 3.51 -37.95
C GLY A 66 7.04 2.56 -38.53
N ARG A 67 7.45 1.45 -39.17
CA ARG A 67 6.51 0.44 -39.69
C ARG A 67 5.71 -0.22 -38.58
N GLU A 68 6.39 -0.74 -37.56
CA GLU A 68 5.76 -1.43 -36.44
C GLU A 68 4.96 -0.47 -35.56
N ASN A 69 5.49 0.73 -35.31
CA ASN A 69 4.78 1.76 -34.55
C ASN A 69 3.47 2.18 -35.24
N LEU A 70 3.50 2.44 -36.55
CA LEU A 70 2.29 2.83 -37.30
C LEU A 70 1.29 1.68 -37.40
N LEU A 71 1.75 0.47 -37.69
CA LEU A 71 0.89 -0.72 -37.76
C LEU A 71 0.21 -0.98 -36.41
N GLY A 72 0.99 -0.99 -35.33
CA GLY A 72 0.46 -1.20 -33.98
C GLY A 72 -0.53 -0.12 -33.58
N ALA A 73 -0.26 1.16 -33.86
CA ALA A 73 -1.21 2.23 -33.60
C ALA A 73 -2.55 2.05 -34.36
N LEU A 74 -2.50 1.64 -35.63
CA LEU A 74 -3.71 1.37 -36.42
C LEU A 74 -4.49 0.17 -35.88
N LEU A 75 -3.80 -0.91 -35.51
CA LEU A 75 -4.44 -2.09 -34.91
C LEU A 75 -5.09 -1.74 -33.57
N MET A 76 -4.38 -1.00 -32.71
CA MET A 76 -4.91 -0.56 -31.42
C MET A 76 -6.16 0.33 -31.58
N ALA A 77 -6.12 1.29 -32.49
CA ALA A 77 -7.25 2.20 -32.74
C ALA A 77 -8.43 1.52 -33.45
N GLY A 78 -8.18 0.49 -34.25
CA GLY A 78 -9.20 -0.20 -35.04
C GLY A 78 -9.89 -1.36 -34.33
N GLN A 79 -9.21 -2.01 -33.38
CA GLN A 79 -9.70 -3.24 -32.74
C GLN A 79 -10.16 -3.04 -31.29
N TYR A 80 -9.72 -1.97 -30.63
CA TYR A 80 -10.00 -1.76 -29.21
C TYR A 80 -10.65 -0.41 -28.94
N VAL A 81 -11.63 -0.42 -28.03
CA VAL A 81 -12.32 0.79 -27.56
C VAL A 81 -11.59 1.29 -26.31
N ILE A 82 -10.55 2.10 -26.51
CA ILE A 82 -9.81 2.79 -25.45
C ILE A 82 -10.11 4.28 -25.62
N PRO A 83 -11.09 4.86 -24.88
CA PRO A 83 -11.60 6.21 -25.10
C PRO A 83 -10.68 7.29 -24.52
N GLU A 84 -9.41 7.23 -24.88
CA GLU A 84 -8.34 8.08 -24.36
C GLU A 84 -7.43 8.57 -25.48
N VAL A 85 -6.70 9.63 -25.18
CA VAL A 85 -5.53 10.00 -25.95
C VAL A 85 -4.36 9.15 -25.46
N CYS A 86 -3.77 8.38 -26.36
CA CYS A 86 -2.70 7.45 -26.05
C CYS A 86 -1.45 7.75 -26.88
N LEU A 87 -0.31 7.25 -26.42
CA LEU A 87 0.94 7.25 -27.16
C LEU A 87 1.36 5.80 -27.39
N PHE A 88 1.50 5.39 -28.65
CA PHE A 88 1.96 4.05 -29.01
C PHE A 88 3.40 4.09 -29.53
N PHE A 89 4.30 3.38 -28.85
CA PHE A 89 5.71 3.28 -29.22
C PHE A 89 6.32 1.98 -28.68
N GLN A 90 7.13 1.31 -29.50
CA GLN A 90 7.86 0.10 -29.10
C GLN A 90 6.96 -0.93 -28.39
N ASN A 91 5.88 -1.33 -29.06
CA ASN A 91 4.96 -2.36 -28.59
C ASN A 91 4.19 -2.01 -27.30
N GLN A 92 4.23 -0.76 -26.84
CA GLN A 92 3.53 -0.32 -25.64
C GLN A 92 2.57 0.82 -25.98
N LEU A 93 1.38 0.78 -25.36
CA LEU A 93 0.38 1.85 -25.42
C LEU A 93 0.34 2.55 -24.06
N PHE A 94 0.82 3.78 -24.01
CA PHE A 94 0.80 4.61 -22.81
C PHE A 94 -0.42 5.54 -22.80
N ARG A 95 -0.90 5.89 -21.61
CA ARG A 95 -1.79 7.06 -21.46
C ARG A 95 -1.01 8.32 -21.88
N GLY A 96 -1.57 9.12 -22.79
CA GLY A 96 -0.84 10.22 -23.43
C GLY A 96 -0.31 11.27 -22.47
N ASN A 97 -1.13 11.69 -21.50
CA ASN A 97 -0.77 12.64 -20.44
C ASN A 97 0.01 12.01 -19.27
N ARG A 98 0.53 10.79 -19.43
CA ARG A 98 1.47 10.15 -18.48
C ARG A 98 2.82 9.84 -19.11
N ALA A 99 2.94 10.01 -20.42
CA ALA A 99 4.17 9.71 -21.15
C ALA A 99 5.14 10.89 -21.11
N THR A 100 6.45 10.58 -21.11
CA THR A 100 7.54 11.51 -21.33
C THR A 100 8.63 10.85 -22.19
N LYS A 101 9.41 11.65 -22.93
CA LYS A 101 10.50 11.14 -23.78
C LYS A 101 11.76 10.99 -22.93
N VAL A 102 12.28 9.76 -22.81
CA VAL A 102 13.41 9.41 -21.93
C VAL A 102 14.69 9.05 -22.69
N ASP A 103 14.59 8.74 -23.98
CA ASP A 103 15.75 8.40 -24.81
C ASP A 103 15.67 9.09 -26.19
N THR A 104 16.82 9.55 -26.68
CA THR A 104 16.95 10.29 -27.94
C THR A 104 17.39 9.42 -29.12
N ARG A 105 17.76 8.15 -28.88
CA ARG A 105 18.32 7.24 -29.89
C ARG A 105 17.67 5.87 -29.91
N ARG A 106 17.35 5.30 -28.74
CA ARG A 106 16.75 3.96 -28.65
C ARG A 106 15.31 3.99 -29.17
N PHE A 107 14.87 2.87 -29.73
CA PHE A 107 13.46 2.68 -30.10
C PHE A 107 12.53 2.68 -28.88
N ALA A 108 13.01 2.28 -27.70
CA ALA A 108 12.28 2.52 -26.44
C ALA A 108 12.47 3.97 -25.97
N ALA A 109 11.89 4.91 -26.71
CA ALA A 109 12.14 6.34 -26.55
C ALA A 109 11.25 7.03 -25.49
N PHE A 110 10.11 6.44 -25.19
CA PHE A 110 9.12 6.99 -24.25
C PHE A 110 8.95 6.08 -23.05
N SER A 111 8.58 6.68 -21.93
CA SER A 111 8.21 5.98 -20.69
C SER A 111 6.98 6.64 -20.07
N SER A 112 6.24 5.87 -19.27
CA SER A 112 5.16 6.34 -18.40
C SER A 112 5.56 6.02 -16.96
N PRO A 113 6.30 6.92 -16.29
CA PRO A 113 7.03 6.56 -15.07
C PRO A 113 6.13 6.31 -13.85
N ASN A 114 4.99 7.00 -13.78
CA ASN A 114 4.07 6.93 -12.63
C ASN A 114 2.75 6.21 -12.97
N LEU A 115 2.63 5.60 -14.15
CA LEU A 115 1.47 4.80 -14.53
C LEU A 115 1.90 3.65 -15.46
N PRO A 116 1.52 2.39 -15.20
CA PRO A 116 1.79 1.30 -16.13
C PRO A 116 1.19 1.55 -17.54
N PRO A 117 1.72 0.91 -18.59
CA PRO A 117 1.10 0.94 -19.91
C PRO A 117 -0.36 0.50 -19.86
N LEU A 118 -1.21 1.14 -20.67
CA LEU A 118 -2.61 0.72 -20.87
C LEU A 118 -2.68 -0.58 -21.64
N ALA A 119 -1.72 -0.84 -22.54
CA ALA A 119 -1.59 -2.12 -23.22
C ALA A 119 -0.14 -2.43 -23.59
N THR A 120 0.16 -3.73 -23.70
CA THR A 120 1.44 -4.26 -24.18
C THR A 120 1.16 -5.25 -25.31
N VAL A 121 1.89 -5.11 -26.42
CA VAL A 121 1.74 -5.90 -27.65
C VAL A 121 2.89 -6.91 -27.77
N GLY A 122 2.61 -8.17 -27.47
CA GLY A 122 3.52 -9.28 -27.70
C GLY A 122 2.96 -10.27 -28.71
N VAL A 123 3.19 -11.56 -28.47
CA VAL A 123 2.44 -12.64 -29.15
C VAL A 123 0.94 -12.46 -28.88
N ASP A 124 0.61 -12.14 -27.64
CA ASP A 124 -0.72 -11.72 -27.20
C ASP A 124 -0.74 -10.22 -26.91
N ILE A 125 -1.92 -9.62 -27.04
CA ILE A 125 -2.15 -8.22 -26.67
C ILE A 125 -2.80 -8.18 -25.29
N THR A 126 -2.07 -7.65 -24.30
CA THR A 126 -2.54 -7.52 -22.93
C THR A 126 -3.01 -6.09 -22.70
N ILE A 127 -4.27 -5.90 -22.29
CA ILE A 127 -4.86 -4.60 -21.97
C ILE A 127 -5.12 -4.51 -20.47
N ASN A 128 -4.60 -3.47 -19.84
CA ASN A 128 -4.88 -3.16 -18.45
C ASN A 128 -6.23 -2.43 -18.32
N ARG A 129 -7.32 -3.21 -18.36
CA ARG A 129 -8.70 -2.71 -18.37
C ARG A 129 -9.08 -1.90 -17.13
N GLU A 130 -8.41 -2.13 -16.01
CA GLU A 130 -8.65 -1.40 -14.76
C GLU A 130 -8.13 0.04 -14.84
N LEU A 131 -7.06 0.27 -15.60
CA LEU A 131 -6.52 1.61 -15.82
C LEU A 131 -7.27 2.38 -16.90
N VAL A 132 -7.83 1.70 -17.90
CA VAL A 132 -8.56 2.34 -19.01
C VAL A 132 -9.79 3.07 -18.50
N ARG A 133 -9.89 4.36 -18.82
CA ARG A 133 -11.03 5.20 -18.46
C ARG A 133 -12.28 4.70 -19.15
N LYS A 134 -13.39 4.71 -18.43
CA LYS A 134 -14.71 4.43 -19.00
C LYS A 134 -15.12 5.58 -19.92
N ALA A 135 -15.70 5.25 -21.06
CA ALA A 135 -16.28 6.24 -21.95
C ALA A 135 -17.33 7.07 -21.16
N SER A 136 -17.22 8.38 -21.26
CA SER A 136 -18.15 9.28 -20.58
C SER A 136 -19.57 9.06 -21.12
N SER A 137 -20.54 8.80 -20.24
CA SER A 137 -21.96 8.87 -20.58
C SER A 137 -22.44 10.32 -20.74
N LYS A 138 -21.59 11.29 -20.37
CA LYS A 138 -21.90 12.73 -20.37
C LYS A 138 -21.58 13.35 -21.74
N GLY A 139 -22.42 13.08 -22.73
CA GLY A 139 -22.50 13.89 -23.95
C GLY A 139 -21.48 13.61 -25.06
N ARG A 140 -21.59 14.39 -26.14
CA ARG A 140 -20.74 14.31 -27.35
C ARG A 140 -19.34 14.89 -27.07
N LEU A 141 -18.36 14.53 -27.90
CA LEU A 141 -17.03 15.17 -27.89
C LEU A 141 -17.17 16.69 -27.94
N VAL A 142 -16.42 17.38 -27.07
CA VAL A 142 -16.26 18.84 -27.07
C VAL A 142 -14.79 19.16 -27.21
N VAL A 143 -14.45 20.00 -28.21
CA VAL A 143 -13.07 20.48 -28.37
C VAL A 143 -12.91 21.85 -27.72
N CYS A 144 -12.16 21.90 -26.62
CA CYS A 144 -11.89 23.14 -25.91
C CYS A 144 -10.77 23.95 -26.58
N SER A 145 -11.10 24.87 -27.49
CA SER A 145 -10.09 25.70 -28.17
C SER A 145 -9.49 26.82 -27.30
N SER A 146 -10.07 27.09 -26.12
CA SER A 146 -9.61 28.16 -25.22
C SER A 146 -8.50 27.66 -24.30
N MET A 147 -7.27 27.68 -24.81
CA MET A 147 -6.04 27.33 -24.07
C MET A 147 -5.24 28.60 -23.78
N GLU A 148 -4.82 28.79 -22.54
CA GLU A 148 -3.97 29.93 -22.16
C GLU A 148 -2.55 29.75 -22.71
N ARG A 149 -2.03 30.78 -23.38
CA ARG A 149 -0.73 30.76 -24.05
C ARG A 149 0.38 31.29 -23.16
N ASP A 150 0.04 32.18 -22.23
CA ASP A 150 0.98 32.80 -21.31
C ASP A 150 1.27 31.88 -20.11
N VAL A 151 1.73 30.66 -20.40
CA VAL A 151 2.19 29.66 -19.43
C VAL A 151 3.66 29.30 -19.66
N GLY A 152 4.37 28.98 -18.58
CA GLY A 152 5.81 28.70 -18.63
C GLY A 152 6.21 27.46 -17.85
N LEU A 153 7.43 26.98 -18.10
CA LEU A 153 8.07 25.91 -17.33
C LEU A 153 9.39 26.44 -16.78
N LEU A 154 9.54 26.45 -15.46
CA LEU A 154 10.72 26.92 -14.75
C LEU A 154 11.37 25.76 -14.00
N ARG A 155 12.55 25.34 -14.46
CA ARG A 155 13.34 24.33 -13.77
C ARG A 155 14.25 24.96 -12.72
N LEU A 156 14.08 24.61 -11.45
CA LEU A 156 14.97 25.11 -10.40
C LEU A 156 16.32 24.39 -10.44
N PHE A 157 17.38 25.10 -10.09
CA PHE A 157 18.71 24.51 -9.91
C PHE A 157 19.39 25.06 -8.65
N PRO A 158 20.33 24.33 -8.05
CA PRO A 158 21.02 24.80 -6.86
C PRO A 158 21.67 26.16 -7.09
N GLY A 159 21.30 27.15 -6.29
CA GLY A 159 21.83 28.51 -6.38
C GLY A 159 21.15 29.41 -7.42
N ILE A 160 20.01 29.02 -8.01
CA ILE A 160 19.22 29.91 -8.88
C ILE A 160 18.96 31.26 -8.19
N PRO A 161 19.34 32.40 -8.80
CA PRO A 161 19.22 33.70 -8.15
C PRO A 161 17.78 34.21 -8.22
N ALA A 162 17.34 34.90 -7.15
CA ALA A 162 16.00 35.49 -7.08
C ALA A 162 15.72 36.48 -8.23
N SER A 163 16.74 37.20 -8.70
CA SER A 163 16.63 38.11 -9.84
C SER A 163 16.23 37.41 -11.15
N LEU A 164 16.71 36.18 -11.37
CA LEU A 164 16.35 35.38 -12.55
C LEU A 164 14.92 34.86 -12.44
N VAL A 165 14.51 34.39 -11.24
CA VAL A 165 13.13 33.99 -10.98
C VAL A 165 12.17 35.17 -11.18
N ARG A 166 12.53 36.37 -10.68
CA ARG A 166 11.74 37.59 -10.89
C ARG A 166 11.56 37.91 -12.37
N ALA A 167 12.65 37.86 -13.14
CA ALA A 167 12.63 38.14 -14.57
C ALA A 167 11.74 37.14 -15.33
N PHE A 168 11.81 35.86 -14.95
CA PHE A 168 10.99 34.80 -15.55
C PHE A 168 9.50 34.97 -15.24
N LEU A 169 9.15 35.41 -14.02
CA LEU A 169 7.76 35.55 -13.55
C LEU A 169 7.13 36.93 -13.84
N GLN A 170 7.68 37.69 -14.79
CA GLN A 170 7.09 38.97 -15.20
C GLN A 170 5.81 38.76 -16.05
N PRO A 171 4.88 39.73 -16.03
CA PRO A 171 3.79 39.80 -17.00
C PRO A 171 4.33 39.73 -18.45
N PRO A 172 3.60 39.11 -19.40
CA PRO A 172 2.20 38.68 -19.30
C PRO A 172 1.95 37.29 -18.72
N LEU A 173 2.97 36.62 -18.15
CA LEU A 173 2.86 35.24 -17.66
C LEU A 173 1.72 35.08 -16.63
N LYS A 174 0.82 34.12 -16.86
CA LYS A 174 -0.35 33.83 -16.01
C LYS A 174 -0.19 32.56 -15.19
N GLY A 175 0.64 31.63 -15.64
CA GLY A 175 0.95 30.44 -14.87
C GLY A 175 2.32 29.86 -15.16
N VAL A 176 2.88 29.16 -14.18
CA VAL A 176 4.15 28.45 -14.32
C VAL A 176 4.06 27.06 -13.73
N VAL A 177 4.59 26.07 -14.46
CA VAL A 177 5.00 24.79 -13.90
C VAL A 177 6.43 24.94 -13.41
N MET A 178 6.63 24.77 -12.11
CA MET A 178 7.94 24.86 -11.49
C MET A 178 8.43 23.45 -11.18
N GLU A 179 9.55 23.06 -11.76
CA GLU A 179 10.19 21.79 -11.47
C GLU A 179 11.13 21.96 -10.26
N THR A 180 10.97 21.11 -9.25
CA THR A 180 11.65 21.21 -7.95
C THR A 180 12.34 19.90 -7.56
N PHE A 181 13.16 19.91 -6.51
CA PHE A 181 14.00 18.78 -6.14
C PHE A 181 13.24 17.69 -5.36
N GLY A 182 13.55 16.41 -5.63
CA GLY A 182 13.06 15.29 -4.82
C GLY A 182 11.53 15.27 -4.72
N SER A 183 10.99 15.28 -3.50
CA SER A 183 9.54 15.22 -3.24
C SER A 183 8.84 16.58 -3.29
N GLY A 184 9.41 17.59 -3.98
CA GLY A 184 8.79 18.91 -4.15
C GLY A 184 9.55 20.10 -3.55
N ASN A 185 10.85 19.94 -3.27
CA ASN A 185 11.65 20.87 -2.49
C ASN A 185 12.28 21.98 -3.34
N GLY A 186 12.16 23.22 -2.88
CA GLY A 186 12.81 24.39 -3.47
C GLY A 186 13.80 25.05 -2.53
N PRO A 187 14.65 25.97 -3.02
CA PRO A 187 15.50 26.78 -2.17
C PRO A 187 14.68 27.62 -1.18
N THR A 188 15.09 27.66 0.08
CA THR A 188 14.38 28.35 1.17
C THR A 188 14.89 29.78 1.43
N LYS A 189 15.71 30.33 0.52
CA LYS A 189 16.25 31.69 0.64
C LYS A 189 15.09 32.71 0.65
N PRO A 190 15.04 33.64 1.62
CA PRO A 190 13.92 34.58 1.77
C PRO A 190 13.63 35.40 0.50
N GLU A 191 14.67 35.86 -0.18
CA GLU A 191 14.57 36.61 -1.45
C GLU A 191 13.81 35.84 -2.54
N LEU A 192 14.04 34.52 -2.67
CA LEU A 192 13.38 33.71 -3.68
C LEU A 192 11.93 33.45 -3.31
N LEU A 193 11.66 33.13 -2.04
CA LEU A 193 10.30 32.95 -1.53
C LEU A 193 9.46 34.22 -1.68
N GLN A 194 10.08 35.40 -1.51
CA GLN A 194 9.44 36.69 -1.73
C GLN A 194 9.04 36.90 -3.20
N GLU A 195 9.89 36.53 -4.16
CA GLU A 195 9.55 36.66 -5.59
C GLU A 195 8.39 35.73 -5.98
N LEU A 196 8.33 34.51 -5.43
CA LEU A 196 7.21 33.58 -5.63
C LEU A 196 5.92 34.11 -5.02
N ARG A 197 5.98 34.65 -3.80
CA ARG A 197 4.83 35.28 -3.14
C ARG A 197 4.33 36.48 -3.92
N ALA A 198 5.23 37.35 -4.38
CA ALA A 198 4.88 38.51 -5.18
C ALA A 198 4.23 38.10 -6.51
N ALA A 199 4.67 37.00 -7.13
CA ALA A 199 4.03 36.46 -8.33
C ALA A 199 2.61 35.95 -8.04
N ALA A 200 2.42 35.19 -6.95
CA ALA A 200 1.11 34.72 -6.53
C ALA A 200 0.14 35.88 -6.20
N GLU A 201 0.62 36.93 -5.55
CA GLU A 201 -0.16 38.15 -5.26
C GLU A 201 -0.57 38.91 -6.53
N ARG A 202 0.20 38.82 -7.62
CA ARG A 202 -0.19 39.30 -8.96
C ARG A 202 -1.22 38.41 -9.67
N GLY A 203 -1.62 37.29 -9.05
CA GLY A 203 -2.55 36.33 -9.63
C GLY A 203 -1.90 35.24 -10.50
N LEU A 204 -0.57 35.11 -10.47
CA LEU A 204 0.13 34.05 -11.21
C LEU A 204 -0.08 32.70 -10.51
N VAL A 205 -0.49 31.68 -11.26
CA VAL A 205 -0.73 30.33 -10.74
C VAL A 205 0.54 29.48 -10.85
N ILE A 206 0.98 28.89 -9.75
CA ILE A 206 2.21 28.10 -9.69
C ILE A 206 1.85 26.63 -9.40
N VAL A 207 2.26 25.72 -10.29
CA VAL A 207 2.15 24.27 -10.09
C VAL A 207 3.54 23.70 -9.83
N ASN A 208 3.70 22.96 -8.75
CA ASN A 208 4.97 22.35 -8.35
C ASN A 208 5.04 20.90 -8.83
N CYS A 209 5.97 20.60 -9.74
CA CYS A 209 6.29 19.25 -10.18
C CYS A 209 7.71 18.88 -9.72
N THR A 210 7.99 17.58 -9.61
CA THR A 210 9.35 17.11 -9.30
C THR A 210 10.23 17.05 -10.55
N HIS A 211 11.52 17.29 -10.39
CA HIS A 211 12.55 16.97 -11.39
C HIS A 211 12.71 15.46 -11.63
N CYS A 212 12.36 14.66 -10.63
CA CYS A 212 12.54 13.22 -10.67
C CYS A 212 11.65 12.61 -11.75
N LEU A 213 12.21 11.67 -12.53
CA LEU A 213 11.45 11.00 -13.57
C LEU A 213 10.23 10.26 -13.00
N GLN A 214 10.39 9.65 -11.83
CA GLN A 214 9.35 8.92 -11.11
C GLN A 214 9.22 9.47 -9.69
N GLY A 215 7.99 9.46 -9.15
CA GLY A 215 7.67 9.92 -7.81
C GLY A 215 6.55 10.96 -7.80
N THR A 216 6.23 11.43 -6.59
CA THR A 216 5.17 12.42 -6.34
C THR A 216 5.69 13.57 -5.48
N VAL A 217 5.16 14.76 -5.72
CA VAL A 217 5.30 15.90 -4.82
C VAL A 217 4.43 15.68 -3.57
N THR A 218 5.02 15.79 -2.38
CA THR A 218 4.38 15.55 -1.07
C THR A 218 4.45 16.77 -0.17
N ALA A 219 3.42 16.98 0.65
CA ALA A 219 3.38 18.11 1.60
C ALA A 219 4.38 17.95 2.76
N ASP A 220 4.61 16.72 3.23
CA ASP A 220 5.33 16.43 4.48
C ASP A 220 6.81 16.80 4.46
N TYR A 221 7.42 16.75 3.26
CA TYR A 221 8.84 17.05 3.07
C TYR A 221 9.11 18.40 2.41
N ALA A 222 8.08 19.12 1.95
CA ALA A 222 8.19 20.40 1.24
C ALA A 222 8.64 21.54 2.17
N SER A 223 9.84 21.42 2.75
CA SER A 223 10.41 22.40 3.66
C SER A 223 10.59 23.73 2.92
N GLY A 224 9.81 24.74 3.32
CA GLY A 224 9.92 26.14 2.88
C GLY A 224 8.96 26.56 1.77
N MET A 225 8.67 25.72 0.78
CA MET A 225 7.79 26.10 -0.36
C MET A 225 6.31 26.02 -0.01
N ALA A 226 5.90 25.01 0.77
CA ALA A 226 4.55 24.93 1.34
C ALA A 226 4.32 26.00 2.44
N LEU A 227 5.38 26.39 3.15
CA LEU A 227 5.37 27.41 4.21
C LEU A 227 5.33 28.85 3.68
N ALA A 228 5.64 29.09 2.40
CA ALA A 228 5.68 30.43 1.82
C ALA A 228 4.31 31.10 1.66
N GLY A 229 3.19 30.40 1.96
CA GLY A 229 1.84 30.96 1.88
C GLY A 229 1.41 31.40 0.48
N ALA A 230 2.18 31.07 -0.56
CA ALA A 230 2.00 31.56 -1.92
C ALA A 230 0.92 30.80 -2.73
N GLY A 231 0.17 29.88 -2.10
CA GLY A 231 -0.88 29.12 -2.79
C GLY A 231 -0.37 28.28 -3.96
N ILE A 232 0.86 27.76 -3.84
CA ILE A 232 1.48 26.86 -4.82
C ILE A 232 0.74 25.51 -4.80
N ILE A 233 0.37 25.02 -5.96
CA ILE A 233 -0.43 23.81 -6.13
C ILE A 233 0.52 22.63 -6.31
N SER A 234 0.29 21.52 -5.59
CA SER A 234 1.03 20.28 -5.83
C SER A 234 0.65 19.71 -7.19
N GLY A 235 1.65 19.39 -8.01
CA GLY A 235 1.48 18.62 -9.24
C GLY A 235 1.37 17.11 -8.98
N PHE A 236 1.53 16.66 -7.73
CA PHE A 236 1.60 15.25 -7.35
C PHE A 236 2.60 14.49 -8.23
N ASP A 237 2.14 13.47 -8.96
CA ASP A 237 2.92 12.60 -9.83
C ASP A 237 2.72 12.90 -11.34
N MET A 238 2.19 14.09 -11.67
CA MET A 238 2.09 14.55 -13.06
C MET A 238 3.47 14.66 -13.71
N THR A 239 3.55 14.36 -15.00
CA THR A 239 4.69 14.79 -15.83
C THR A 239 4.62 16.30 -16.05
N SER A 240 5.77 16.93 -16.33
CA SER A 240 5.81 18.37 -16.62
C SER A 240 5.00 18.73 -17.88
N GLU A 241 4.95 17.83 -18.86
CA GLU A 241 4.13 17.97 -20.07
C GLU A 241 2.63 18.03 -19.74
N ALA A 242 2.17 17.13 -18.86
CA ALA A 242 0.79 17.07 -18.42
C ALA A 242 0.42 18.27 -17.55
N ALA A 243 1.29 18.65 -16.62
CA ALA A 243 1.09 19.82 -15.77
C ALA A 243 1.00 21.11 -16.59
N LEU A 244 1.84 21.28 -17.62
CA LEU A 244 1.82 22.46 -18.48
C LEU A 244 0.56 22.50 -19.34
N ALA A 245 0.16 21.36 -19.90
CA ALA A 245 -1.07 21.23 -20.68
C ALA A 245 -2.31 21.52 -19.82
N LYS A 246 -2.35 20.96 -18.60
CA LYS A 246 -3.44 21.17 -17.63
C LYS A 246 -3.53 22.63 -17.19
N LEU A 247 -2.39 23.25 -16.90
CA LEU A 247 -2.31 24.67 -16.52
C LEU A 247 -2.84 25.56 -17.63
N SER A 248 -2.41 25.32 -18.87
CA SER A 248 -2.91 26.04 -20.05
C SER A 248 -4.43 25.86 -20.23
N TYR A 249 -4.92 24.63 -20.10
CA TYR A 249 -6.35 24.30 -20.19
C TYR A 249 -7.17 25.01 -19.11
N VAL A 250 -6.81 24.86 -17.84
CA VAL A 250 -7.57 25.42 -16.71
C VAL A 250 -7.55 26.94 -16.73
N LEU A 251 -6.42 27.58 -17.07
CA LEU A 251 -6.36 29.05 -17.19
C LEU A 251 -7.14 29.57 -18.40
N GLY A 252 -7.28 28.77 -19.46
CA GLY A 252 -8.06 29.13 -20.64
C GLY A 252 -9.57 29.05 -20.47
N GLN A 253 -10.07 28.37 -19.42
CA GLN A 253 -11.52 28.23 -19.17
C GLN A 253 -12.17 29.59 -18.81
N PRO A 254 -13.29 29.97 -19.44
CA PRO A 254 -13.99 31.21 -19.13
C PRO A 254 -14.78 31.12 -17.81
N GLY A 255 -14.98 32.25 -17.14
CA GLY A 255 -15.91 32.36 -16.01
C GLY A 255 -15.46 31.75 -14.67
N LEU A 256 -14.27 31.16 -14.59
CA LEU A 256 -13.74 30.59 -13.35
C LEU A 256 -12.96 31.62 -12.51
N SER A 257 -13.20 31.61 -11.20
CA SER A 257 -12.39 32.35 -10.24
C SER A 257 -10.99 31.75 -10.11
N LEU A 258 -10.06 32.50 -9.51
CA LEU A 258 -8.70 32.01 -9.28
C LEU A 258 -8.67 30.80 -8.33
N ASP A 259 -9.56 30.76 -7.35
CA ASP A 259 -9.67 29.64 -6.42
C ASP A 259 -10.29 28.40 -7.09
N ASP A 260 -11.30 28.57 -7.96
CA ASP A 260 -11.85 27.45 -8.74
C ASP A 260 -10.80 26.85 -9.67
N ARG A 261 -9.96 27.68 -10.29
CA ARG A 261 -8.84 27.23 -11.13
C ARG A 261 -7.83 26.43 -10.30
N LYS A 262 -7.47 26.91 -9.11
CA LYS A 262 -6.59 26.18 -8.18
C LYS A 262 -7.20 24.83 -7.79
N ALA A 263 -8.50 24.80 -7.50
CA ALA A 263 -9.21 23.56 -7.17
C ALA A 263 -9.21 22.56 -8.32
N LEU A 264 -9.46 23.00 -9.56
CA LEU A 264 -9.41 22.12 -10.74
C LEU A 264 -8.00 21.57 -11.02
N LEU A 265 -6.97 22.38 -10.80
CA LEU A 265 -5.58 21.95 -10.98
C LEU A 265 -5.19 20.83 -9.99
N ALA A 266 -5.82 20.79 -8.82
CA ALA A 266 -5.61 19.78 -7.79
C ALA A 266 -6.45 18.49 -7.97
N GLN A 267 -7.28 18.39 -9.02
CA GLN A 267 -8.15 17.23 -9.28
C GLN A 267 -7.69 16.43 -10.49
N ASP A 268 -7.80 15.10 -10.46
CA ASP A 268 -7.56 14.29 -11.66
C ASP A 268 -8.65 14.52 -12.73
N LEU A 269 -8.30 15.24 -13.81
CA LEU A 269 -9.28 15.60 -14.85
C LEU A 269 -9.33 14.56 -15.98
N ARG A 270 -8.19 13.93 -16.30
CA ARG A 270 -7.98 13.12 -17.51
C ARG A 270 -7.09 11.90 -17.25
N GLY A 271 -6.88 11.49 -16.01
CA GLY A 271 -6.01 10.38 -15.63
C GLY A 271 -4.52 10.75 -15.57
N GLU A 272 -4.20 12.04 -15.60
CA GLU A 272 -2.83 12.57 -15.62
C GLU A 272 -2.14 12.53 -14.26
N MET A 273 -2.92 12.41 -13.19
CA MET A 273 -2.41 12.45 -11.82
C MET A 273 -3.07 11.40 -10.93
N THR A 274 -2.35 10.96 -9.93
CA THR A 274 -2.82 10.06 -8.88
C THR A 274 -2.98 10.88 -7.62
N LEU A 275 -4.21 11.02 -7.15
CA LEU A 275 -4.46 11.65 -5.86
C LEU A 275 -4.03 10.68 -4.75
N PRO A 276 -3.45 11.17 -3.64
CA PRO A 276 -3.24 10.34 -2.47
C PRO A 276 -4.61 9.79 -2.04
N PRO A 277 -4.67 8.54 -1.54
CA PRO A 277 -5.92 7.97 -1.06
C PRO A 277 -6.54 8.93 -0.05
N VAL A 278 -7.77 9.38 -0.33
CA VAL A 278 -8.53 10.21 0.61
C VAL A 278 -8.74 9.33 1.83
N SER A 279 -8.08 9.67 2.93
CA SER A 279 -8.39 9.10 4.22
C SER A 279 -9.82 9.49 4.56
N GLU A 280 -10.76 8.55 4.38
CA GLU A 280 -11.91 8.54 5.27
C GLU A 280 -11.34 8.61 6.69
N ARG A 281 -11.91 9.50 7.52
CA ARG A 281 -11.59 9.58 8.94
C ARG A 281 -11.97 8.26 9.60
N GLY A 282 -11.07 7.29 9.52
CA GLY A 282 -11.07 6.00 10.15
C GLY A 282 -9.60 5.66 10.31
N SER A 283 -9.15 5.61 11.57
CA SER A 283 -7.77 5.31 11.96
C SER A 283 -7.23 4.07 11.23
N SER A 284 -6.42 4.28 10.19
CA SER A 284 -5.67 3.26 9.49
C SER A 284 -4.23 3.77 9.35
N LEU A 285 -3.33 3.14 10.09
CA LEU A 285 -1.94 3.53 10.28
C LEU A 285 -1.08 3.09 9.08
N GLN A 286 -1.18 3.80 7.95
CA GLN A 286 -0.17 3.74 6.89
C GLN A 286 0.99 4.68 7.25
N GLY A 287 2.15 4.11 7.59
CA GLY A 287 3.36 4.91 7.83
C GLY A 287 4.37 4.31 8.80
N SER A 288 4.40 2.99 9.00
CA SER A 288 5.46 2.44 9.83
C SER A 288 6.79 2.36 9.07
N THR A 289 7.84 2.77 9.76
CA THR A 289 9.24 2.70 9.32
C THR A 289 9.65 1.29 8.86
N LEU A 290 8.95 0.26 9.33
CA LEU A 290 9.25 -1.14 9.01
C LEU A 290 8.78 -1.53 7.60
N SER A 291 7.56 -1.14 7.19
CA SER A 291 7.06 -1.45 5.84
C SER A 291 7.89 -0.73 4.77
N HIS A 292 8.26 0.53 5.04
CA HIS A 292 9.21 1.28 4.22
C HIS A 292 10.61 0.64 4.19
N GLY A 293 11.11 0.16 5.34
CA GLY A 293 12.43 -0.47 5.44
C GLY A 293 12.52 -1.79 4.66
N VAL A 294 11.48 -2.62 4.71
CA VAL A 294 11.40 -3.88 3.95
C VAL A 294 11.23 -3.62 2.45
N SER A 295 10.37 -2.66 2.07
CA SER A 295 10.21 -2.24 0.66
C SER A 295 11.52 -1.70 0.08
N TRP A 296 12.31 -0.98 0.89
CA TRP A 296 13.63 -0.46 0.50
C TRP A 296 14.68 -1.57 0.35
N LEU A 297 14.77 -2.50 1.31
CA LEU A 297 15.74 -3.61 1.27
C LEU A 297 15.52 -4.54 0.06
N LEU A 298 14.28 -4.73 -0.35
CA LEU A 298 13.92 -5.63 -1.45
C LEU A 298 13.82 -4.92 -2.80
N SER A 299 14.18 -3.63 -2.88
CA SER A 299 14.12 -2.82 -4.11
C SER A 299 12.73 -2.80 -4.75
N LEU A 300 11.67 -2.85 -3.94
CA LEU A 300 10.29 -2.85 -4.40
C LEU A 300 9.80 -1.42 -4.53
N SER A 301 9.12 -1.13 -5.64
CA SER A 301 8.43 0.14 -5.82
C SER A 301 7.28 0.21 -4.80
N ILE A 302 7.19 1.31 -4.04
CA ILE A 302 6.13 1.51 -3.05
C ILE A 302 4.77 1.49 -3.78
N GLY A 303 3.91 0.53 -3.43
CA GLY A 303 2.63 0.28 -4.09
C GLY A 303 2.03 -1.07 -3.69
N GLN A 304 1.11 -1.60 -4.52
CA GLN A 304 0.40 -2.87 -4.29
C GLN A 304 1.34 -4.08 -4.12
N GLU A 305 2.54 -4.07 -4.72
CA GLU A 305 3.52 -5.15 -4.57
C GLU A 305 4.14 -5.20 -3.17
N ALA A 306 4.46 -4.04 -2.60
CA ALA A 306 4.94 -3.93 -1.22
C ALA A 306 3.84 -4.28 -0.21
N GLU A 307 2.59 -3.94 -0.51
CA GLU A 307 1.43 -4.27 0.32
C GLU A 307 1.09 -5.76 0.25
N ALA A 308 1.04 -6.36 -0.95
CA ALA A 308 0.85 -7.80 -1.13
C ALA A 308 1.97 -8.61 -0.48
N MET A 309 3.21 -8.12 -0.57
CA MET A 309 4.34 -8.76 0.11
C MET A 309 4.30 -8.56 1.63
N TRP A 310 3.92 -7.38 2.11
CA TRP A 310 3.70 -7.15 3.53
C TRP A 310 2.65 -8.13 4.07
N HIS A 311 1.53 -8.29 3.37
CA HIS A 311 0.53 -9.29 3.71
C HIS A 311 1.06 -10.72 3.66
N ALA A 312 1.99 -11.04 2.75
CA ALA A 312 2.61 -12.36 2.66
C ALA A 312 3.64 -12.63 3.77
N LEU A 313 4.40 -11.63 4.19
CA LEU A 313 5.47 -11.77 5.20
C LEU A 313 4.95 -11.63 6.64
N THR A 314 3.89 -10.84 6.82
CA THR A 314 3.31 -10.52 8.13
C THR A 314 3.00 -11.76 8.98
N PRO A 315 2.34 -12.82 8.45
CA PRO A 315 2.05 -14.01 9.24
C PRO A 315 3.32 -14.67 9.79
N GLY A 316 4.34 -14.84 8.95
CA GLY A 316 5.61 -15.43 9.35
C GLY A 316 6.37 -14.60 10.38
N LEU A 317 6.36 -13.27 10.24
CA LEU A 317 7.01 -12.36 11.20
C LEU A 317 6.31 -12.37 12.56
N ALA A 318 4.97 -12.37 12.58
CA ALA A 318 4.20 -12.42 13.82
C ALA A 318 4.41 -13.76 14.54
N LEU A 319 4.39 -14.88 13.81
CA LEU A 319 4.66 -16.22 14.36
C LEU A 319 6.09 -16.31 14.93
N ALA A 320 7.08 -15.78 14.23
CA ALA A 320 8.46 -15.74 14.70
C ALA A 320 8.63 -14.88 15.96
N ALA A 321 7.96 -13.72 16.02
CA ALA A 321 7.99 -12.84 17.20
C ALA A 321 7.30 -13.49 18.41
N ALA A 322 6.19 -14.20 18.20
CA ALA A 322 5.52 -14.97 19.26
C ALA A 322 6.38 -16.13 19.76
N HIS A 323 7.13 -16.80 18.87
CA HIS A 323 8.05 -17.88 19.23
C HIS A 323 9.28 -17.38 19.99
N SER A 324 9.85 -16.24 19.60
CA SER A 324 11.01 -15.64 20.27
C SER A 324 10.66 -14.90 21.57
N GLY A 325 9.37 -14.60 21.79
CA GLY A 325 8.90 -13.86 22.96
C GLY A 325 9.07 -12.35 22.85
N ASP A 326 9.27 -11.84 21.63
CA ASP A 326 9.47 -10.42 21.39
C ASP A 326 8.14 -9.66 21.45
N LEU A 327 7.77 -9.28 22.67
CA LEU A 327 6.60 -8.47 22.96
C LEU A 327 6.62 -7.13 22.22
N GLY A 328 7.80 -6.52 22.08
CA GLY A 328 7.96 -5.23 21.42
C GLY A 328 7.66 -5.33 19.93
N ALA A 329 8.18 -6.36 19.27
CA ALA A 329 7.89 -6.65 17.86
C ALA A 329 6.41 -6.98 17.64
N LEU A 330 5.78 -7.78 18.50
CA LEU A 330 4.35 -8.07 18.38
C LEU A 330 3.46 -6.85 18.59
N GLN A 331 3.76 -6.01 19.59
CA GLN A 331 3.05 -4.73 19.78
C GLN A 331 3.27 -3.78 18.61
N ALA A 332 4.47 -3.78 18.03
CA ALA A 332 4.76 -3.02 16.83
C ALA A 332 3.90 -3.53 15.66
N LEU A 333 3.92 -4.82 15.35
CA LEU A 333 3.13 -5.46 14.28
C LEU A 333 1.62 -5.23 14.46
N GLU A 334 1.11 -5.29 15.69
CA GLU A 334 -0.29 -5.00 15.95
C GLU A 334 -0.64 -3.54 15.67
N ARG A 335 0.23 -2.59 16.04
CA ARG A 335 0.08 -1.18 15.64
C ARG A 335 0.09 -1.01 14.11
N LEU A 336 0.59 -2.00 13.35
CA LEU A 336 0.56 -2.03 11.88
C LEU A 336 -0.73 -2.62 11.32
N GLY A 337 -1.73 -2.92 12.14
CA GLY A 337 -3.02 -3.46 11.71
C GLY A 337 -3.00 -4.96 11.41
N THR A 338 -1.98 -5.68 11.89
CA THR A 338 -1.90 -7.13 11.72
C THR A 338 -2.87 -7.81 12.68
N GLY A 339 -3.77 -8.65 12.15
CA GLY A 339 -4.65 -9.47 12.99
C GLY A 339 -3.81 -10.47 13.79
N LEU A 340 -4.16 -10.69 15.07
CA LEU A 340 -3.44 -11.62 15.94
C LEU A 340 -3.98 -13.06 15.89
N SER A 341 -5.01 -13.30 15.07
CA SER A 341 -5.60 -14.62 14.83
C SER A 341 -4.94 -15.31 13.63
N LEU A 342 -3.61 -15.43 13.68
CA LEU A 342 -2.79 -16.03 12.63
C LEU A 342 -2.37 -17.45 13.00
N GLU A 343 -2.31 -18.32 12.00
CA GLU A 343 -1.93 -19.73 12.11
C GLU A 343 -0.79 -20.05 11.14
N ASP A 344 0.08 -20.97 11.54
CA ASP A 344 1.12 -21.53 10.66
C ASP A 344 0.56 -22.70 9.81
N PRO A 345 1.36 -23.27 8.88
CA PRO A 345 0.91 -24.40 8.06
C PRO A 345 0.58 -25.70 8.83
N VAL A 346 0.88 -25.77 10.13
CA VAL A 346 0.58 -26.88 11.04
C VAL A 346 -0.59 -26.51 11.97
N GLY A 347 -1.29 -25.41 11.70
CA GLY A 347 -2.42 -24.91 12.50
C GLY A 347 -2.01 -24.27 13.82
N GLN A 348 -0.72 -24.00 14.06
CA GLN A 348 -0.27 -23.39 15.30
C GLN A 348 -0.51 -21.88 15.29
N THR A 349 -1.33 -21.43 16.23
CA THR A 349 -1.58 -19.99 16.45
C THR A 349 -0.42 -19.29 17.16
N LEU A 350 -0.42 -17.95 17.17
CA LEU A 350 0.51 -17.16 18.01
C LEU A 350 0.50 -17.59 19.48
N LEU A 351 -0.67 -18.01 19.99
CA LEU A 351 -0.82 -18.46 21.37
C LEU A 351 -0.14 -19.82 21.60
N HIS A 352 -0.20 -20.75 20.63
CA HIS A 352 0.54 -22.02 20.70
C HIS A 352 2.05 -21.77 20.80
N MET A 353 2.59 -20.90 19.95
CA MET A 353 4.01 -20.55 19.92
C MET A 353 4.49 -19.95 21.24
N ALA A 354 3.76 -18.94 21.73
CA ALA A 354 4.09 -18.26 22.97
C ALA A 354 3.95 -19.20 24.18
N ALA A 355 2.93 -20.07 24.17
CA ALA A 355 2.67 -21.01 25.26
C ALA A 355 3.71 -22.14 25.32
N GLN A 356 4.12 -22.68 24.18
CA GLN A 356 5.16 -23.70 24.07
C GLN A 356 6.51 -23.21 24.63
N ARG A 357 6.83 -21.92 24.42
CA ARG A 357 8.10 -21.31 24.82
C ARG A 357 8.05 -20.60 26.17
N GLY A 358 6.87 -20.42 26.76
CA GLY A 358 6.72 -19.88 28.11
C GLY A 358 6.69 -18.37 28.21
N HIS A 359 6.37 -17.68 27.12
CA HIS A 359 6.45 -16.22 27.03
C HIS A 359 5.22 -15.55 27.65
N THR A 360 5.21 -15.41 28.98
CA THR A 360 4.09 -14.87 29.78
C THR A 360 3.61 -13.49 29.30
N GLY A 361 4.52 -12.59 28.93
CA GLY A 361 4.18 -11.25 28.43
C GLY A 361 3.42 -11.28 27.11
N VAL A 362 3.83 -12.15 26.18
CA VAL A 362 3.16 -12.34 24.89
C VAL A 362 1.79 -13.00 25.09
N VAL A 363 1.71 -14.03 25.94
CA VAL A 363 0.45 -14.69 26.29
C VAL A 363 -0.54 -13.69 26.89
N ALA A 364 -0.12 -12.86 27.85
CA ALA A 364 -0.99 -11.84 28.44
C ALA A 364 -1.52 -10.86 27.39
N LEU A 365 -0.67 -10.43 26.46
CA LEU A 365 -1.06 -9.54 25.36
C LEU A 365 -2.12 -10.18 24.46
N LEU A 366 -1.90 -11.43 24.03
CA LEU A 366 -2.82 -12.15 23.13
C LEU A 366 -4.18 -12.39 23.81
N LEU A 367 -4.19 -12.74 25.10
CA LEU A 367 -5.41 -12.93 25.87
C LEU A 367 -6.22 -11.63 26.02
N GLN A 368 -5.55 -10.48 26.24
CA GLN A 368 -6.22 -9.17 26.27
C GLN A 368 -6.91 -8.81 24.95
N ARG A 369 -6.45 -9.37 23.82
CA ARG A 369 -7.00 -9.11 22.48
C ARG A 369 -8.03 -10.15 22.02
N GLY A 370 -8.44 -11.05 22.92
CA GLY A 370 -9.54 -11.98 22.68
C GLY A 370 -9.24 -13.09 21.68
N VAL A 371 -7.97 -13.50 21.54
CA VAL A 371 -7.60 -14.67 20.72
C VAL A 371 -8.20 -15.94 21.33
N ASP A 372 -8.65 -16.87 20.48
CA ASP A 372 -9.21 -18.15 20.94
C ASP A 372 -8.19 -18.92 21.79
N VAL A 373 -8.53 -19.08 23.07
CA VAL A 373 -7.70 -19.72 24.09
C VAL A 373 -7.68 -21.24 23.93
N ASN A 374 -8.72 -21.81 23.29
CA ASN A 374 -8.89 -23.25 23.12
C ASN A 374 -8.67 -23.71 21.67
N ALA A 375 -8.02 -22.87 20.85
CA ALA A 375 -7.60 -23.21 19.50
C ALA A 375 -6.82 -24.54 19.46
N ARG A 376 -6.85 -25.21 18.30
CA ARG A 376 -6.28 -26.54 18.09
C ARG A 376 -5.34 -26.52 16.90
N ASP A 377 -4.13 -27.05 17.08
CA ASP A 377 -3.25 -27.33 15.96
C ASP A 377 -3.65 -28.61 15.21
N GLU A 378 -2.95 -28.95 14.13
CA GLU A 378 -3.23 -30.15 13.30
C GLU A 378 -3.11 -31.46 14.09
N ASP A 379 -2.33 -31.48 15.18
CA ASP A 379 -2.22 -32.62 16.09
C ASP A 379 -3.32 -32.64 17.18
N GLY A 380 -4.24 -31.67 17.15
CA GLY A 380 -5.33 -31.51 18.12
C GLY A 380 -4.88 -30.94 19.48
N LEU A 381 -3.64 -30.46 19.59
CA LEU A 381 -3.06 -29.96 20.82
C LEU A 381 -3.53 -28.52 21.08
N SER A 382 -3.81 -28.21 22.34
CA SER A 382 -4.13 -26.85 22.79
C SER A 382 -2.87 -26.08 23.23
N PRO A 383 -2.92 -24.73 23.24
CA PRO A 383 -1.86 -23.93 23.83
C PRO A 383 -1.61 -24.28 25.31
N LEU A 384 -2.66 -24.65 26.04
CA LEU A 384 -2.55 -25.07 27.44
C LEU A 384 -1.72 -26.34 27.59
N LEU A 385 -1.96 -27.36 26.75
CA LEU A 385 -1.17 -28.59 26.79
C LEU A 385 0.29 -28.35 26.40
N LEU A 386 0.55 -27.47 25.42
CA LEU A 386 1.93 -27.09 25.06
C LEU A 386 2.65 -26.39 26.23
N ALA A 387 1.97 -25.51 26.97
CA ALA A 387 2.52 -24.90 28.18
C ALA A 387 2.79 -25.91 29.30
N VAL A 388 1.93 -26.93 29.46
CA VAL A 388 2.12 -28.04 30.42
C VAL A 388 3.34 -28.86 30.05
N ARG A 389 3.47 -29.27 28.79
CA ARG A 389 4.65 -30.02 28.29
C ARG A 389 5.93 -29.20 28.45
N GLY A 390 5.85 -27.88 28.30
CA GLY A 390 6.95 -26.93 28.53
C GLY A 390 7.19 -26.54 29.99
N ARG A 391 6.34 -26.96 30.95
CA ARG A 391 6.38 -26.61 32.38
C ARG A 391 6.25 -25.12 32.71
N HIS A 392 5.57 -24.36 31.85
CA HIS A 392 5.48 -22.91 31.98
C HIS A 392 4.36 -22.47 32.93
N ARG A 393 4.57 -22.61 34.24
CA ARG A 393 3.57 -22.34 35.30
C ARG A 393 2.88 -20.97 35.19
N GLY A 394 3.63 -19.93 34.85
CA GLY A 394 3.07 -18.58 34.67
C GLY A 394 2.08 -18.50 33.49
N VAL A 395 2.40 -19.17 32.38
CA VAL A 395 1.53 -19.26 31.21
C VAL A 395 0.29 -20.09 31.51
N ILE A 396 0.44 -21.23 32.20
CA ILE A 396 -0.68 -22.11 32.57
C ILE A 396 -1.69 -21.36 33.43
N GLY A 397 -1.21 -20.59 34.42
CA GLY A 397 -2.06 -19.74 35.24
C GLY A 397 -2.85 -18.71 34.41
N LEU A 398 -2.19 -18.01 33.48
CA LEU A 398 -2.83 -17.03 32.60
C LEU A 398 -3.88 -17.66 31.67
N LEU A 399 -3.55 -18.79 31.04
CA LEU A 399 -4.47 -19.52 30.15
C LEU A 399 -5.69 -20.05 30.90
N ARG A 400 -5.49 -20.67 32.07
CA ARG A 400 -6.59 -21.16 32.92
C ARG A 400 -7.49 -20.04 33.41
N ALA A 401 -6.90 -18.91 33.82
CA ALA A 401 -7.67 -17.74 34.20
C ALA A 401 -8.53 -17.22 33.03
N ALA A 402 -8.03 -17.29 31.80
CA ALA A 402 -8.75 -16.94 30.58
C ALA A 402 -9.73 -18.02 30.07
N GLY A 403 -9.94 -19.11 30.82
CA GLY A 403 -10.91 -20.16 30.49
C GLY A 403 -10.37 -21.31 29.63
N ALA A 404 -9.05 -21.48 29.53
CA ALA A 404 -8.46 -22.64 28.85
C ALA A 404 -8.81 -23.96 29.56
N CYS A 405 -9.13 -24.99 28.79
CA CYS A 405 -9.37 -26.34 29.31
C CYS A 405 -8.69 -27.42 28.46
N LEU A 406 -8.23 -28.47 29.13
CA LEU A 406 -7.74 -29.68 28.46
C LEU A 406 -8.95 -30.44 27.90
N SER A 407 -8.84 -30.88 26.65
CA SER A 407 -9.86 -31.69 26.00
C SER A 407 -9.85 -33.13 26.52
N PRO A 408 -10.94 -33.90 26.31
CA PRO A 408 -10.98 -35.32 26.65
C PRO A 408 -9.86 -36.14 25.99
N GLN A 409 -9.48 -35.81 24.76
CA GLN A 409 -8.43 -36.49 23.99
C GLN A 409 -7.03 -36.20 24.57
N GLU A 410 -6.75 -34.95 24.94
CA GLU A 410 -5.48 -34.60 25.61
C GLU A 410 -5.33 -35.24 27.00
N LEU A 411 -6.46 -35.53 27.64
CA LEU A 411 -6.49 -36.20 28.94
C LEU A 411 -6.42 -37.72 28.85
N GLU A 412 -6.57 -38.31 27.65
CA GLU A 412 -6.52 -39.77 27.46
C GLU A 412 -5.16 -40.33 27.91
N ASP A 413 -4.08 -39.66 27.56
CA ASP A 413 -2.70 -40.04 27.91
C ASP A 413 -2.21 -39.43 29.24
N ALA A 414 -2.97 -38.52 29.85
CA ALA A 414 -2.55 -37.80 31.04
C ALA A 414 -2.27 -38.74 32.23
N GLY A 415 -3.07 -39.79 32.41
CA GLY A 415 -2.87 -40.76 33.50
C GLY A 415 -1.51 -41.48 33.41
N THR A 416 -1.11 -41.86 32.20
CA THR A 416 0.18 -42.50 31.94
C THR A 416 1.34 -41.53 32.20
N GLU A 417 1.20 -40.27 31.78
CA GLU A 417 2.19 -39.22 32.00
C GLU A 417 2.35 -38.87 33.49
N LEU A 418 1.24 -38.77 34.24
CA LEU A 418 1.25 -38.55 35.69
C LEU A 418 1.95 -39.70 36.44
N CYS A 419 1.70 -40.95 36.05
CA CYS A 419 2.40 -42.12 36.59
C CYS A 419 3.91 -42.07 36.29
N ARG A 420 4.28 -41.65 35.08
CA ARG A 420 5.68 -41.46 34.69
C ARG A 420 6.36 -40.38 35.54
N LEU A 421 5.72 -39.25 35.77
CA LEU A 421 6.23 -38.16 36.61
C LEU A 421 6.40 -38.62 38.07
N ALA A 422 5.41 -39.34 38.61
CA ALA A 422 5.47 -39.93 39.94
C ALA A 422 6.64 -40.89 40.10
N SER A 423 6.90 -41.77 39.11
CA SER A 423 8.04 -42.71 39.15
C SER A 423 9.41 -42.02 39.20
N ARG A 424 9.51 -40.80 38.65
CA ARG A 424 10.73 -39.99 38.58
C ARG A 424 10.89 -39.01 39.74
N ALA A 425 10.02 -39.08 40.75
CA ALA A 425 9.93 -38.13 41.85
C ALA A 425 9.71 -36.67 41.40
N ASP A 426 9.03 -36.46 40.27
CA ASP A 426 8.89 -35.15 39.64
C ASP A 426 7.70 -34.36 40.18
N SER A 427 7.88 -33.81 41.37
CA SER A 427 6.88 -33.01 42.09
C SER A 427 6.44 -31.76 41.31
N GLU A 428 7.36 -31.12 40.60
CA GLU A 428 7.08 -29.94 39.78
C GLU A 428 6.16 -30.28 38.60
N GLY A 429 6.45 -31.36 37.87
CA GLY A 429 5.61 -31.82 36.76
C GLY A 429 4.19 -32.13 37.20
N LEU A 430 4.02 -32.79 38.35
CA LEU A 430 2.70 -33.09 38.91
C LEU A 430 1.92 -31.82 39.27
N GLN A 431 2.59 -30.81 39.83
CA GLN A 431 1.97 -29.52 40.13
C GLN A 431 1.55 -28.76 38.86
N VAL A 432 2.34 -28.82 37.79
CA VAL A 432 2.03 -28.21 36.48
C VAL A 432 0.76 -28.82 35.87
N TRP A 433 0.64 -30.15 35.90
CA TRP A 433 -0.55 -30.84 35.43
C TRP A 433 -1.78 -30.54 36.30
N CYS A 434 -1.61 -30.50 37.63
CA CYS A 434 -2.65 -30.09 38.56
C CYS A 434 -3.13 -28.65 38.28
N GLN A 435 -2.20 -27.73 38.03
CA GLN A 435 -2.49 -26.32 37.75
C GLN A 435 -3.28 -26.15 36.45
N ALA A 436 -3.04 -27.01 35.44
CA ALA A 436 -3.80 -27.04 34.20
C ALA A 436 -5.20 -27.67 34.35
N GLY A 437 -5.56 -28.16 35.54
CA GLY A 437 -6.86 -28.77 35.84
C GLY A 437 -6.95 -30.25 35.52
N ALA A 438 -5.82 -30.97 35.40
CA ALA A 438 -5.84 -32.42 35.25
C ALA A 438 -6.12 -33.12 36.59
N ASP A 439 -6.89 -34.19 36.54
CA ASP A 439 -7.17 -35.04 37.69
C ASP A 439 -5.97 -35.96 37.97
N LEU A 440 -5.28 -35.70 39.09
CA LEU A 440 -4.14 -36.48 39.55
C LEU A 440 -4.49 -37.92 39.93
N GLY A 441 -5.78 -38.22 40.13
CA GLY A 441 -6.31 -39.56 40.40
C GLY A 441 -6.51 -40.41 39.15
N ARG A 442 -6.38 -39.84 37.94
CA ARG A 442 -6.64 -40.56 36.69
C ARG A 442 -5.65 -41.72 36.53
N PRO A 443 -6.14 -42.97 36.35
CA PRO A 443 -5.26 -44.11 36.19
C PRO A 443 -4.55 -44.09 34.83
N GLY A 444 -3.32 -44.61 34.77
CA GLY A 444 -2.62 -44.91 33.53
C GLY A 444 -3.17 -46.17 32.85
N TYR A 445 -2.53 -46.55 31.73
CA TYR A 445 -2.94 -47.70 30.90
C TYR A 445 -2.96 -49.05 31.64
N ASP A 446 -2.21 -49.19 32.74
CA ASP A 446 -2.12 -50.39 33.58
C ASP A 446 -3.09 -50.37 34.78
N GLY A 447 -3.96 -49.36 34.85
CA GLY A 447 -4.93 -49.17 35.92
C GLY A 447 -4.33 -48.59 37.22
N ARG A 448 -3.03 -48.30 37.26
CA ARG A 448 -2.39 -47.66 38.43
C ARG A 448 -2.54 -46.15 38.36
N SER A 449 -2.75 -45.51 39.51
CA SER A 449 -2.70 -44.05 39.63
C SER A 449 -1.27 -43.58 39.92
N ALA A 450 -1.02 -42.28 39.74
CA ALA A 450 0.27 -41.68 40.09
C ALA A 450 0.66 -41.92 41.56
N LEU A 451 -0.33 -41.99 42.46
CA LEU A 451 -0.10 -42.29 43.88
C LEU A 451 0.42 -43.71 44.10
N HIS A 452 -0.21 -44.72 43.46
CA HIS A 452 0.25 -46.12 43.56
C HIS A 452 1.70 -46.27 43.06
N VAL A 453 2.07 -45.53 42.01
CA VAL A 453 3.43 -45.56 41.45
C VAL A 453 4.44 -44.84 42.35
N ALA A 454 4.08 -43.71 42.96
CA ALA A 454 4.93 -42.99 43.91
C ALA A 454 5.21 -43.81 45.19
N GLU A 455 4.18 -44.48 45.72
CA GLU A 455 4.29 -45.36 46.90
C GLU A 455 5.17 -46.58 46.61
N ALA A 456 4.96 -47.24 45.46
CA ALA A 456 5.76 -48.39 45.04
C ALA A 456 7.24 -48.03 44.79
N ALA A 457 7.52 -46.80 44.36
CA ALA A 457 8.87 -46.29 44.13
C ALA A 457 9.54 -45.69 45.38
N GLY A 458 8.80 -45.52 46.48
CA GLY A 458 9.32 -44.98 47.76
C GLY A 458 9.51 -43.46 47.79
N HIS A 459 8.84 -42.71 46.90
CA HIS A 459 9.02 -41.25 46.79
C HIS A 459 8.12 -40.48 47.77
N LEU A 460 8.55 -40.41 49.04
CA LEU A 460 7.79 -39.83 50.16
C LEU A 460 7.29 -38.39 49.94
N GLU A 461 8.08 -37.56 49.25
CA GLU A 461 7.71 -36.17 48.96
C GLU A 461 6.56 -36.09 47.94
N VAL A 462 6.59 -36.95 46.92
CA VAL A 462 5.55 -37.01 45.90
C VAL A 462 4.27 -37.65 46.44
N THR A 463 4.37 -38.66 47.30
CA THR A 463 3.19 -39.23 47.97
C THR A 463 2.49 -38.20 48.85
N ALA A 464 3.25 -37.41 49.62
CA ALA A 464 2.69 -36.33 50.43
C ALA A 464 2.07 -35.21 49.56
N LEU A 465 2.68 -34.89 48.42
CA LEU A 465 2.14 -33.92 47.48
C LEU A 465 0.83 -34.40 46.84
N LEU A 466 0.77 -35.65 46.38
CA LEU A 466 -0.42 -36.24 45.76
C LEU A 466 -1.57 -36.40 46.77
N GLN A 467 -1.26 -36.71 48.03
CA GLN A 467 -2.25 -36.78 49.11
C GLN A 467 -2.75 -35.38 49.54
N SER A 468 -1.91 -34.35 49.48
CA SER A 468 -2.31 -32.97 49.82
C SER A 468 -3.07 -32.26 48.70
N LEU A 469 -2.86 -32.62 47.43
CA LEU A 469 -3.52 -32.04 46.26
C LEU A 469 -4.82 -32.77 45.82
N GLY A 470 -5.45 -33.55 46.72
CA GLY A 470 -6.74 -34.22 46.47
C GLY A 470 -7.83 -33.29 45.90
N PRO A 471 -8.89 -33.85 45.27
CA PRO A 471 -9.54 -33.33 44.06
C PRO A 471 -9.82 -31.83 44.14
N CYS A 472 -8.90 -31.03 43.62
CA CYS A 472 -8.94 -29.58 43.71
C CYS A 472 -9.89 -29.01 42.65
N PHE A 473 -11.18 -28.95 42.95
CA PHE A 473 -12.13 -28.07 42.26
C PHE A 473 -12.10 -26.71 42.97
N GLN A 474 -11.27 -25.77 42.50
CA GLN A 474 -11.41 -24.36 42.85
C GLN A 474 -11.88 -23.58 41.63
N GLU A 475 -13.12 -23.10 41.72
CA GLU A 475 -13.71 -22.12 40.82
C GLU A 475 -12.84 -20.84 40.81
N THR A 476 -12.46 -20.39 39.62
CA THR A 476 -11.60 -19.22 39.41
C THR A 476 -12.36 -17.91 39.67
N SER A 477 -12.44 -17.48 40.93
CA SER A 477 -12.90 -16.14 41.32
C SER A 477 -11.72 -15.16 41.50
N HIS A 478 -10.90 -14.93 40.46
CA HIS A 478 -9.81 -13.92 40.52
C HIS A 478 -9.57 -13.17 39.20
N PHE A 479 -10.59 -13.01 38.35
CA PHE A 479 -10.47 -12.31 37.07
C PHE A 479 -10.28 -10.78 37.23
N GLN A 480 -10.68 -10.19 38.36
CA GLN A 480 -10.69 -8.72 38.52
C GLN A 480 -9.36 -8.08 38.99
N GLN A 481 -8.37 -8.84 39.45
CA GLN A 481 -7.13 -8.26 39.98
C GLN A 481 -5.93 -8.29 39.01
N VAL A 482 -5.98 -9.08 37.94
CA VAL A 482 -4.80 -9.30 37.08
C VAL A 482 -4.82 -8.45 35.80
N LEU A 483 -6.00 -7.99 35.33
CA LEU A 483 -6.13 -7.13 34.15
C LEU A 483 -7.30 -6.15 34.31
N PRO A 484 -7.07 -4.83 34.53
CA PRO A 484 -8.16 -3.87 34.57
C PRO A 484 -8.69 -3.62 33.15
N GLY A 485 -9.92 -4.05 32.86
CA GLY A 485 -10.66 -3.64 31.65
C GLY A 485 -11.26 -4.74 30.77
N VAL A 486 -11.12 -6.03 31.12
CA VAL A 486 -11.79 -7.12 30.37
C VAL A 486 -13.10 -7.48 31.06
N SER A 487 -14.23 -7.06 30.48
CA SER A 487 -15.57 -7.47 30.93
C SER A 487 -15.86 -8.93 30.49
N PRO A 488 -16.44 -9.78 31.35
CA PRO A 488 -16.73 -11.18 31.04
C PRO A 488 -17.69 -11.40 29.86
N GLU A 489 -18.41 -10.36 29.44
CA GLU A 489 -19.48 -10.43 28.44
C GLU A 489 -18.97 -10.42 26.99
N ALA A 490 -17.70 -10.06 26.74
CA ALA A 490 -17.17 -9.97 25.38
C ALA A 490 -16.71 -11.32 24.77
N ILE A 491 -16.65 -12.40 25.54
CA ILE A 491 -16.14 -13.73 25.12
C ILE A 491 -17.28 -14.72 24.84
N LEU A 492 -18.55 -14.37 25.14
CA LEU A 492 -19.70 -15.26 25.00
C LEU A 492 -20.47 -15.13 23.67
N LEU A 493 -20.05 -14.26 22.74
CA LEU A 493 -20.75 -14.03 21.47
C LEU A 493 -20.03 -14.60 20.23
N SER A 494 -19.47 -15.80 20.36
CA SER A 494 -19.03 -16.61 19.21
C SER A 494 -19.16 -18.10 19.50
N LYS A 495 -20.39 -18.57 19.71
CA LYS A 495 -20.76 -19.94 19.36
C LYS A 495 -22.00 -19.88 18.46
N PRO A 496 -22.12 -20.76 17.46
CA PRO A 496 -23.22 -20.73 16.49
C PRO A 496 -24.60 -20.89 17.15
#